data_AF-A0A0C9XJ02-F1
#
_entry.id   AF-A0A0C9XJ02-F1
#
_cell.length_a   1.000
_cell.length_b   1.000
_cell.length_c   1.000
_cell.angle_alpha   90.00
_cell.angle_beta   90.00
_cell.angle_gamma   90.00
#
_symmetry.space_group_name_H-M   'P 1'
#
loop_
_entity.id
_entity.type
_entity.pdbx_description
1 polymer ?
#
loop_
_entity_poly.entity_id
_entity_poly.type
_entity_poly.pdbx_seq_one_letter_code
_entity_poly.pdbx_strand_id
1 'polypeptide(L)'
;MPRIDQDPTNVPCPDFAGAAYTAIRQIMSNNGQVNNEQAVEQLTTAWNQTHAQEVEAWNQQVQADLEEQQEQLRLAQEDETRRQEEEERQKEDERKEQEKKKPKINDFDEAKMVADHVMPRPSQFAIGKLKSFNFVELWYFTDEGCAEAQDMSKAQSDDAYGLTKVDDLVALKPVTSFKASRNVIPDANLTWRQMNVGKNTLLYYFDLVFTGCDA
;
A
#
# COMPACT_ATOMS: atom_id res chain seq x y z
N MET A 1 49.74 6.27 -5.56
CA MET A 1 51.05 5.71 -5.18
C MET A 1 50.92 4.20 -5.15
N PRO A 2 51.98 3.43 -5.45
CA PRO A 2 51.93 1.98 -5.22
C PRO A 2 51.64 1.71 -3.75
N ARG A 3 50.75 0.75 -3.48
CA ARG A 3 50.37 0.36 -2.11
C ARG A 3 51.59 -0.28 -1.44
N ILE A 4 51.87 0.10 -0.20
CA ILE A 4 52.92 -0.54 0.58
C ILE A 4 52.32 -1.84 1.13
N ASP A 5 53.02 -2.97 0.95
CA ASP A 5 52.53 -4.31 1.30
C ASP A 5 53.03 -4.82 2.67
N GLN A 6 54.03 -4.16 3.26
CA GLN A 6 54.63 -4.53 4.55
C GLN A 6 54.79 -3.30 5.45
N ASP A 7 54.45 -3.45 6.73
CA ASP A 7 54.60 -2.39 7.74
C ASP A 7 56.08 -2.07 7.98
N PRO A 8 56.55 -0.86 7.59
CA PRO A 8 57.94 -0.48 7.77
C PRO A 8 58.26 -0.06 9.22
N THR A 9 57.28 0.12 10.11
CA THR A 9 57.45 0.75 11.44
C THR A 9 58.43 0.03 12.37
N ASN A 10 58.64 -1.27 12.18
CA ASN A 10 59.52 -2.09 13.02
C ASN A 10 60.82 -2.53 12.34
N VAL A 11 61.19 -1.96 11.19
CA VAL A 11 62.44 -2.32 10.52
C VAL A 11 63.63 -1.71 11.29
N PRO A 12 64.55 -2.51 11.85
CA PRO A 12 65.69 -1.97 12.59
C PRO A 12 66.71 -1.31 11.65
N CYS A 13 67.34 -0.23 12.12
CA CYS A 13 68.43 0.43 11.41
C CYS A 13 69.59 -0.55 11.20
N PRO A 14 70.09 -0.73 9.96
CA PRO A 14 71.27 -1.54 9.69
C PRO A 14 72.49 -1.02 10.45
N ASP A 15 73.33 -1.92 10.95
CA ASP A 15 74.59 -1.54 11.60
C ASP A 15 75.61 -1.02 10.56
N PHE A 16 75.56 0.28 10.29
CA PHE A 16 76.48 0.98 9.39
C PHE A 16 77.92 1.05 9.93
N ALA A 17 78.16 0.72 11.21
CA ALA A 17 79.49 0.60 11.78
C ALA A 17 80.13 -0.77 11.50
N GLY A 18 79.33 -1.77 11.16
CA GLY A 18 79.72 -3.14 10.89
C GLY A 18 80.62 -3.35 9.65
N ALA A 19 81.20 -4.54 9.56
CA ALA A 19 82.17 -4.89 8.51
C ALA A 19 81.60 -4.77 7.08
N ALA A 20 80.29 -4.96 6.90
CA ALA A 20 79.60 -4.93 5.61
C ALA A 20 79.64 -3.56 4.90
N TYR A 21 79.67 -2.46 5.66
CA TYR A 21 79.65 -1.09 5.10
C TYR A 21 81.04 -0.46 5.02
N THR A 22 82.11 -1.20 5.34
CA THR A 22 83.50 -0.70 5.35
C THR A 22 83.96 -0.18 3.99
N ALA A 23 83.61 -0.87 2.91
CA ALA A 23 83.95 -0.44 1.55
C ALA A 23 83.27 0.89 1.17
N ILE A 24 82.01 1.07 1.57
CA ILE A 24 81.23 2.28 1.29
C ILE A 24 81.76 3.46 2.12
N ARG A 25 82.11 3.22 3.39
CA ARG A 25 82.76 4.23 4.25
C ARG A 25 84.11 4.67 3.69
N GLN A 26 84.95 3.75 3.18
CA GLN A 26 86.24 4.10 2.58
C GLN A 26 86.09 4.94 1.30
N ILE A 27 85.08 4.65 0.47
CA ILE A 27 84.78 5.44 -0.74
C ILE A 27 84.39 6.88 -0.37
N MET A 28 83.55 7.06 0.66
CA MET A 28 83.17 8.39 1.16
C MET A 28 84.35 9.14 1.80
N SER A 29 85.29 8.43 2.40
CA SER A 29 86.49 8.99 3.04
C SER A 29 87.59 9.41 2.05
N ASN A 30 87.56 8.89 0.82
CA ASN A 30 88.68 8.95 -0.13
C ASN A 30 89.01 10.37 -0.62
N ASN A 31 88.08 11.32 -0.48
CA ASN A 31 88.28 12.75 -0.81
C ASN A 31 88.73 13.61 0.39
N GLY A 32 89.00 13.02 1.56
CA GLY A 32 89.54 13.72 2.74
C GLY A 32 88.58 14.69 3.43
N GLN A 33 87.33 14.82 2.97
CA GLN A 33 86.33 15.73 3.53
C GLN A 33 85.48 15.14 4.65
N VAL A 34 85.48 13.81 4.84
CA VAL A 34 84.57 13.12 5.76
C VAL A 34 85.35 12.01 6.48
N ASN A 35 85.34 12.02 7.81
CA ASN A 35 85.95 10.96 8.63
C ASN A 35 85.03 9.72 8.70
N ASN A 36 85.56 8.60 9.21
CA ASN A 36 84.79 7.34 9.29
C ASN A 36 83.52 7.46 10.16
N GLU A 37 83.54 8.30 11.19
CA GLU A 37 82.42 8.54 12.11
C GLU A 37 81.31 9.36 11.43
N GLN A 38 81.69 10.41 10.70
CA GLN A 38 80.80 11.25 9.89
C GLN A 38 80.17 10.46 8.74
N ALA A 39 80.88 9.48 8.16
CA ALA A 39 80.31 8.60 7.14
C ALA A 39 79.21 7.67 7.71
N VAL A 40 79.40 7.15 8.94
CA VAL A 40 78.38 6.36 9.65
C VAL A 40 77.17 7.24 10.00
N GLU A 41 77.41 8.47 10.47
CA GLU A 41 76.35 9.42 10.82
C GLU A 41 75.52 9.84 9.59
N GLN A 42 76.17 10.08 8.44
CA GLN A 42 75.48 10.40 7.19
C GLN A 42 74.63 9.23 6.67
N LEU A 43 75.15 8.00 6.69
CA LEU A 43 74.39 6.81 6.29
C LEU A 43 73.19 6.55 7.22
N THR A 44 73.39 6.73 8.53
CA THR A 44 72.32 6.60 9.52
C THR A 44 71.26 7.67 9.33
N THR A 45 71.66 8.92 9.07
CA THR A 45 70.74 10.03 8.82
C THR A 45 69.94 9.83 7.55
N ALA A 46 70.59 9.41 6.46
CA ALA A 46 69.92 9.11 5.19
C ALA A 46 68.91 7.97 5.35
N TRP A 47 69.30 6.89 6.04
CA TRP A 47 68.40 5.76 6.32
C TRP A 47 67.21 6.19 7.18
N ASN A 48 67.43 6.95 8.26
CA ASN A 48 66.35 7.47 9.11
C ASN A 48 65.37 8.35 8.34
N GLN A 49 65.86 9.17 7.40
CA GLN A 49 65.00 10.01 6.56
C GLN A 49 64.14 9.18 5.62
N THR A 50 64.71 8.19 4.93
CA THR A 50 63.94 7.30 4.04
C THR A 50 62.95 6.46 4.83
N HIS A 51 63.37 5.90 5.96
CA HIS A 51 62.52 5.12 6.85
C HIS A 51 61.36 5.95 7.42
N ALA A 52 61.62 7.19 7.84
CA ALA A 52 60.56 8.10 8.30
C ALA A 52 59.53 8.39 7.20
N GLN A 53 59.98 8.59 5.95
CA GLN A 53 59.08 8.79 4.80
C GLN A 53 58.24 7.55 4.50
N GLU A 54 58.82 6.35 4.59
CA GLU A 54 58.11 5.08 4.38
C GLU A 54 57.05 4.84 5.47
N VAL A 55 57.39 5.10 6.74
CA VAL A 55 56.47 5.02 7.87
C VAL A 55 55.34 6.04 7.73
N GLU A 56 55.63 7.26 7.32
CA GLU A 56 54.61 8.29 7.11
C GLU A 56 53.67 7.94 5.94
N ALA A 57 54.21 7.43 4.83
CA ALA A 57 53.41 6.95 3.71
C ALA A 57 52.52 5.75 4.11
N TRP A 58 53.04 4.82 4.91
CA TRP A 58 52.27 3.70 5.46
C TRP A 58 51.13 4.19 6.36
N ASN A 59 51.42 5.09 7.29
CA ASN A 59 50.41 5.65 8.20
C ASN A 59 49.30 6.38 7.43
N GLN A 60 49.64 7.13 6.38
CA GLN A 60 48.65 7.77 5.51
C GLN A 60 47.76 6.73 4.81
N GLN A 61 48.33 5.62 4.35
CA GLN A 61 47.57 4.54 3.72
C GLN A 61 46.62 3.86 4.71
N VAL A 62 47.10 3.53 5.91
CA VAL A 62 46.28 2.91 6.97
C VAL A 62 45.13 3.84 7.38
N GLN A 63 45.41 5.14 7.50
CA GLN A 63 44.39 6.13 7.83
C GLN A 63 43.33 6.25 6.74
N ALA A 64 43.73 6.29 5.47
CA ALA A 64 42.80 6.33 4.34
C ALA A 64 41.94 5.07 4.25
N ASP A 65 42.53 3.88 4.46
CA ASP A 65 41.81 2.60 4.47
C ASP A 65 40.79 2.54 5.63
N LEU A 66 41.14 3.09 6.79
CA LEU A 66 40.24 3.18 7.95
C LEU A 66 39.07 4.13 7.69
N GLU A 67 39.34 5.30 7.09
CA GLU A 67 38.31 6.28 6.73
C GLU A 67 37.35 5.71 5.68
N GLU A 68 37.85 5.02 4.67
CA GLU A 68 37.02 4.36 3.65
C GLU A 68 36.15 3.26 4.29
N GLN A 69 36.70 2.45 5.21
CA GLN A 69 35.90 1.44 5.93
C GLN A 69 34.81 2.07 6.80
N GLN A 70 35.12 3.17 7.50
CA GLN A 70 34.12 3.88 8.31
C GLN A 70 33.02 4.48 7.44
N GLU A 71 33.35 5.05 6.28
CA GLU A 71 32.37 5.57 5.34
C GLU A 71 31.49 4.46 4.75
N GLN A 72 32.08 3.32 4.38
CA GLN A 72 31.32 2.15 3.91
C GLN A 72 30.36 1.63 4.98
N LEU A 73 30.80 1.56 6.24
CA LEU A 73 29.92 1.17 7.35
C LEU A 73 28.79 2.17 7.57
N ARG A 74 29.07 3.47 7.49
CA ARG A 74 28.04 4.52 7.60
C ARG A 74 27.00 4.40 6.48
N LEU A 75 27.45 4.25 5.23
CA LEU A 75 26.57 4.07 4.07
C LEU A 75 25.74 2.79 4.17
N ALA A 76 26.32 1.69 4.66
CA ALA A 76 25.58 0.45 4.86
C ALA A 76 24.50 0.60 5.95
N GLN A 77 24.79 1.31 7.04
CA GLN A 77 23.80 1.61 8.09
C GLN A 77 22.67 2.51 7.58
N GLU A 78 23.00 3.53 6.78
CA GLU A 78 22.01 4.40 6.15
C GLU A 78 21.12 3.63 5.16
N ASP A 79 21.68 2.74 4.33
CA ASP A 79 20.90 1.92 3.40
C ASP A 79 19.97 0.95 4.14
N GLU A 80 20.45 0.30 5.20
CA GLU A 80 19.64 -0.59 6.03
C GLU A 80 18.48 0.18 6.70
N THR A 81 18.76 1.37 7.25
CA THR A 81 17.73 2.22 7.84
C THR A 81 16.68 2.63 6.81
N ARG A 82 17.12 3.01 5.60
CA ARG A 82 16.22 3.38 4.49
C ARG A 82 15.33 2.21 4.07
N ARG A 83 15.87 0.99 3.99
CA ARG A 83 15.10 -0.22 3.68
C ARG A 83 14.05 -0.49 4.76
N GLN A 84 14.42 -0.39 6.03
CA GLN A 84 13.48 -0.59 7.14
C GLN A 84 12.34 0.44 7.11
N GLU A 85 12.63 1.71 6.87
CA GLU A 85 11.61 2.74 6.73
C GLU A 85 10.66 2.49 5.54
N GLU A 86 11.19 2.00 4.42
CA GLU A 86 10.39 1.66 3.25
C GLU A 86 9.49 0.45 3.51
N GLU A 87 10.00 -0.60 4.15
CA GLU A 87 9.20 -1.76 4.57
C GLU A 87 8.09 -1.37 5.55
N GLU A 88 8.37 -0.51 6.53
CA GLU A 88 7.35 -0.03 7.48
C GLU A 88 6.29 0.81 6.78
N ARG A 89 6.66 1.68 5.82
CA ARG A 89 5.69 2.40 4.97
C ARG A 89 4.81 1.44 4.18
N GLN A 90 5.39 0.41 3.56
CA GLN A 90 4.63 -0.59 2.80
C GLN A 90 3.65 -1.35 3.69
N LYS A 91 4.06 -1.77 4.89
CA LYS A 91 3.16 -2.42 5.87
C LYS A 91 2.04 -1.50 6.32
N GLU A 92 2.32 -0.22 6.55
CA GLU A 92 1.30 0.75 6.93
C GLU A 92 0.27 0.97 5.81
N ASP A 93 0.73 1.10 4.57
CA ASP A 93 -0.14 1.24 3.40
C ASP A 93 -0.97 -0.02 3.16
N GLU A 94 -0.39 -1.21 3.32
CA GLU A 94 -1.14 -2.47 3.24
C GLU A 94 -2.22 -2.55 4.33
N ARG A 95 -1.90 -2.17 5.57
CA ARG A 95 -2.89 -2.11 6.66
C ARG A 95 -4.02 -1.14 6.34
N LYS A 96 -3.71 0.05 5.83
CA LYS A 96 -4.72 1.04 5.41
C LYS A 96 -5.59 0.50 4.28
N GLU A 97 -5.02 -0.22 3.32
CA GLU A 97 -5.78 -0.82 2.23
C GLU A 97 -6.69 -1.95 2.72
N GLN A 98 -6.20 -2.79 3.63
CA GLN A 98 -7.00 -3.82 4.30
C GLN A 98 -8.16 -3.21 5.10
N GLU A 99 -7.95 -2.07 5.77
CA GLU A 99 -9.01 -1.35 6.47
C GLU A 99 -10.06 -0.74 5.54
N LYS A 100 -9.66 -0.18 4.39
CA LYS A 100 -10.59 0.30 3.37
C LYS A 100 -11.44 -0.81 2.76
N LYS A 101 -10.91 -2.04 2.68
CA LYS A 101 -11.62 -3.22 2.17
C LYS A 101 -12.60 -3.83 3.19
N LYS A 102 -12.51 -3.47 4.47
CA LYS A 102 -13.48 -3.94 5.47
C LYS A 102 -14.84 -3.30 5.15
N PRO A 103 -15.91 -4.09 5.05
CA PRO A 103 -17.26 -3.55 4.90
C PRO A 103 -17.49 -2.54 6.03
N LYS A 104 -17.89 -1.33 5.67
CA LYS A 104 -18.28 -0.32 6.66
C LYS A 104 -19.59 -0.79 7.28
N ILE A 105 -19.48 -1.48 8.41
CA ILE A 105 -20.65 -1.88 9.19
C ILE A 105 -21.23 -0.58 9.72
N ASN A 106 -22.48 -0.30 9.35
CA ASN A 106 -23.21 0.85 9.85
C ASN A 106 -23.27 0.80 11.38
N ASP A 107 -23.24 1.96 12.01
CA ASP A 107 -23.35 2.06 13.46
C ASP A 107 -24.68 1.46 13.95
N PHE A 108 -24.64 0.77 15.09
CA PHE A 108 -25.80 0.10 15.64
C PHE A 108 -26.53 1.07 16.56
N ASP A 109 -27.70 1.54 16.11
CA ASP A 109 -28.59 2.36 16.94
C ASP A 109 -29.47 1.46 17.81
N GLU A 110 -29.06 1.25 19.06
CA GLU A 110 -29.79 0.43 20.04
C GLU A 110 -31.17 1.01 20.39
N ALA A 111 -31.37 2.32 20.21
CA ALA A 111 -32.66 2.97 20.48
C ALA A 111 -33.66 2.81 19.31
N LYS A 112 -33.19 2.40 18.13
CA LYS A 112 -34.04 2.20 16.96
C LYS A 112 -34.75 0.84 17.03
N MET A 113 -35.97 0.85 17.56
CA MET A 113 -36.82 -0.35 17.53
C MET A 113 -37.17 -0.72 16.08
N VAL A 114 -36.71 -1.89 15.64
CA VAL A 114 -37.13 -2.49 14.38
C VAL A 114 -38.50 -3.12 14.61
N ALA A 115 -39.47 -2.81 13.75
CA ALA A 115 -40.81 -3.38 13.87
C ALA A 115 -40.77 -4.90 13.65
N ASP A 116 -41.48 -5.66 14.49
CA ASP A 116 -41.57 -7.14 14.41
C ASP A 116 -42.22 -7.64 13.10
N HIS A 117 -42.86 -6.74 12.34
CA HIS A 117 -43.56 -7.06 11.10
C HIS A 117 -42.89 -6.39 9.89
N VAL A 118 -42.30 -7.21 9.02
CA VAL A 118 -41.81 -6.76 7.71
C VAL A 118 -43.01 -6.55 6.80
N MET A 119 -43.27 -5.30 6.43
CA MET A 119 -44.35 -4.98 5.49
C MET A 119 -44.09 -5.66 4.14
N PRO A 120 -45.10 -6.35 3.57
CA PRO A 120 -44.98 -6.98 2.26
C PRO A 120 -44.76 -5.89 1.20
N ARG A 121 -43.69 -6.03 0.40
CA ARG A 121 -43.30 -5.06 -0.64
C ARG A 121 -43.86 -5.49 -2.01
N PRO A 122 -44.80 -4.72 -2.60
CA PRO A 122 -45.30 -4.99 -3.95
C PRO A 122 -44.20 -4.87 -5.00
N SER A 123 -44.46 -5.43 -6.17
CA SER A 123 -43.53 -5.34 -7.31
C SER A 123 -43.25 -3.89 -7.73
N GLN A 124 -42.02 -3.62 -8.21
CA GLN A 124 -41.66 -2.32 -8.77
C GLN A 124 -42.53 -1.94 -9.98
N PHE A 125 -42.96 -2.94 -10.76
CA PHE A 125 -43.95 -2.77 -11.82
C PHE A 125 -45.26 -2.17 -11.30
N ALA A 126 -45.83 -2.74 -10.24
CA ALA A 126 -47.08 -2.28 -9.66
C ALA A 126 -46.95 -0.87 -9.04
N ILE A 127 -45.85 -0.59 -8.35
CA ILE A 127 -45.56 0.75 -7.80
C ILE A 127 -45.39 1.77 -8.93
N GLY A 128 -44.71 1.41 -10.02
CA GLY A 128 -44.54 2.26 -11.20
C GLY A 128 -45.87 2.58 -11.89
N LYS A 129 -46.79 1.61 -11.96
CA LYS A 129 -48.16 1.82 -12.44
C LYS A 129 -48.94 2.75 -11.52
N LEU A 130 -48.82 2.58 -10.20
CA LEU A 130 -49.44 3.44 -9.20
C LEU A 130 -48.97 4.90 -9.33
N LYS A 131 -47.66 5.12 -9.46
CA LYS A 131 -47.04 6.44 -9.68
C LYS A 131 -47.51 7.13 -10.97
N SER A 132 -47.85 6.34 -11.99
CA SER A 132 -48.34 6.83 -13.28
C SER A 132 -49.87 6.87 -13.38
N PHE A 133 -50.57 6.66 -12.26
CA PHE A 133 -52.04 6.58 -12.19
C PHE A 133 -52.65 5.57 -13.17
N ASN A 134 -51.87 4.56 -13.57
CA ASN A 134 -52.34 3.50 -14.44
C ASN A 134 -53.02 2.42 -13.61
N PHE A 135 -54.02 1.77 -14.23
CA PHE A 135 -54.63 0.59 -13.64
C PHE A 135 -53.58 -0.51 -13.39
N VAL A 136 -53.68 -1.14 -12.23
CA VAL A 136 -52.85 -2.24 -11.78
C VAL A 136 -53.73 -3.23 -11.03
N GLU A 137 -53.58 -4.52 -11.33
CA GLU A 137 -54.34 -5.58 -10.69
C GLU A 137 -54.04 -5.65 -9.19
N LEU A 138 -55.08 -5.89 -8.39
CA LEU A 138 -54.98 -5.89 -6.95
C LEU A 138 -54.13 -7.05 -6.42
N TRP A 139 -54.00 -8.10 -7.23
CA TRP A 139 -53.17 -9.26 -6.93
C TRP A 139 -51.71 -8.87 -6.58
N TYR A 140 -51.14 -7.83 -7.20
CA TYR A 140 -49.77 -7.39 -6.89
C TYR A 140 -49.56 -6.90 -5.46
N PHE A 141 -50.64 -6.57 -4.76
CA PHE A 141 -50.64 -6.06 -3.37
C PHE A 141 -51.07 -7.12 -2.36
N THR A 142 -51.36 -8.34 -2.82
CA THR A 142 -51.63 -9.50 -1.96
C THR A 142 -50.35 -10.08 -1.38
N ASP A 143 -50.46 -10.93 -0.37
CA ASP A 143 -49.31 -11.62 0.22
C ASP A 143 -48.58 -12.46 -0.83
N GLU A 144 -49.33 -13.12 -1.73
CA GLU A 144 -48.79 -13.94 -2.80
C GLU A 144 -48.04 -13.10 -3.85
N GLY A 145 -48.64 -11.97 -4.27
CA GLY A 145 -48.01 -11.05 -5.23
C GLY A 145 -46.75 -10.39 -4.67
N CYS A 146 -46.74 -10.03 -3.38
CA CYS A 146 -45.58 -9.47 -2.70
C CYS A 146 -44.48 -10.51 -2.47
N ALA A 147 -44.82 -11.76 -2.12
CA ALA A 147 -43.86 -12.85 -1.99
C ALA A 147 -43.18 -13.14 -3.34
N GLU A 148 -43.95 -13.21 -4.43
CA GLU A 148 -43.38 -13.38 -5.77
C GLU A 148 -42.48 -12.20 -6.17
N ALA A 149 -42.87 -10.97 -5.83
CA ALA A 149 -42.05 -9.80 -6.09
C ALA A 149 -40.71 -9.86 -5.33
N GLN A 150 -40.72 -10.33 -4.07
CA GLN A 150 -39.51 -10.54 -3.29
C GLN A 150 -38.61 -11.61 -3.91
N ASP A 151 -39.15 -12.74 -4.33
CA ASP A 151 -38.37 -13.80 -4.97
C ASP A 151 -37.77 -13.35 -6.31
N MET A 152 -38.54 -12.60 -7.10
CA MET A 152 -38.07 -11.99 -8.35
C MET A 152 -36.95 -10.97 -8.11
N SER A 153 -37.02 -10.18 -7.03
CA SER A 153 -35.96 -9.23 -6.66
C SER A 153 -34.66 -9.91 -6.22
N LYS A 154 -34.73 -11.09 -5.59
CA LYS A 154 -33.55 -11.88 -5.22
C LYS A 154 -32.91 -12.58 -6.42
N ALA A 155 -33.72 -12.99 -7.39
CA ALA A 155 -33.28 -13.73 -8.57
C ALA A 155 -32.70 -12.86 -9.68
N GLN A 156 -33.06 -11.56 -9.74
CA GLN A 156 -32.55 -10.63 -10.74
C GLN A 156 -31.46 -9.74 -10.14
N SER A 157 -30.25 -9.77 -10.70
CA SER A 157 -29.22 -8.78 -10.42
C SER A 157 -29.72 -7.38 -10.80
N ASP A 158 -29.54 -6.40 -9.91
CA ASP A 158 -30.01 -5.01 -10.07
C ASP A 158 -29.38 -4.27 -11.29
N ASP A 159 -28.43 -4.92 -11.98
CA ASP A 159 -27.63 -4.35 -13.08
C ASP A 159 -28.33 -4.35 -14.46
N ALA A 160 -29.53 -4.92 -14.57
CA ALA A 160 -30.27 -4.95 -15.83
C ALA A 160 -31.21 -3.74 -15.98
N TYR A 161 -30.87 -2.82 -16.90
CA TYR A 161 -31.67 -1.63 -17.23
C TYR A 161 -32.31 -1.72 -18.62
N GLY A 162 -33.57 -1.27 -18.72
CA GLY A 162 -34.29 -1.05 -19.97
C GLY A 162 -34.34 0.44 -20.34
N LEU A 163 -34.34 0.73 -21.63
CA LEU A 163 -34.53 2.08 -22.18
C LEU A 163 -36.03 2.38 -22.30
N THR A 164 -36.49 3.49 -21.73
CA THR A 164 -37.86 3.99 -21.88
C THR A 164 -37.86 5.43 -22.35
N LYS A 165 -38.88 5.83 -23.12
CA LYS A 165 -39.10 7.22 -23.50
C LYS A 165 -39.90 7.93 -22.38
N VAL A 166 -39.45 9.09 -21.93
CA VAL A 166 -40.15 9.99 -21.00
C VAL A 166 -40.02 11.40 -21.56
N ASP A 167 -41.14 12.03 -21.94
CA ASP A 167 -41.19 13.44 -22.40
C ASP A 167 -40.09 13.82 -23.40
N ASP A 168 -39.97 13.03 -24.47
CA ASP A 168 -38.95 13.14 -25.54
C ASP A 168 -37.49 12.84 -25.16
N LEU A 169 -37.23 12.43 -23.92
CA LEU A 169 -35.93 11.94 -23.48
C LEU A 169 -35.92 10.41 -23.32
N VAL A 170 -34.74 9.81 -23.46
CA VAL A 170 -34.52 8.39 -23.17
C VAL A 170 -34.05 8.26 -21.72
N ALA A 171 -34.82 7.56 -20.90
CA ALA A 171 -34.52 7.28 -19.50
C ALA A 171 -34.17 5.79 -19.32
N LEU A 172 -33.24 5.51 -18.41
CA LEU A 172 -32.93 4.17 -17.95
C LEU A 172 -33.82 3.83 -16.77
N LYS A 173 -34.49 2.66 -16.83
CA LYS A 173 -35.23 2.12 -15.69
C LYS A 173 -34.86 0.65 -15.48
N PRO A 174 -34.82 0.15 -14.24
CA PRO A 174 -34.59 -1.27 -13.99
C PRO A 174 -35.58 -2.15 -14.75
N VAL A 175 -35.11 -3.26 -15.33
CA VAL A 175 -35.96 -4.21 -16.09
C VAL A 175 -37.13 -4.74 -15.24
N THR A 176 -36.93 -4.83 -13.93
CA THR A 176 -37.95 -5.21 -12.93
C THR A 176 -39.16 -4.26 -12.89
N SER A 177 -39.01 -3.03 -13.38
CA SER A 177 -40.10 -2.05 -13.46
C SER A 177 -41.03 -2.26 -14.67
N PHE A 178 -40.61 -3.08 -15.64
CA PHE A 178 -41.38 -3.34 -16.87
C PHE A 178 -42.01 -4.73 -16.89
N LYS A 179 -41.55 -5.64 -16.04
CA LYS A 179 -41.95 -7.05 -16.09
C LYS A 179 -43.20 -7.29 -15.23
N ALA A 180 -44.34 -7.42 -15.90
CA ALA A 180 -45.55 -7.95 -15.29
C ALA A 180 -45.34 -9.43 -14.87
N SER A 181 -45.96 -9.84 -13.76
CA SER A 181 -45.96 -11.24 -13.37
C SER A 181 -46.84 -12.05 -14.32
N ARG A 182 -46.41 -13.27 -14.64
CA ARG A 182 -47.21 -14.24 -15.39
C ARG A 182 -48.30 -14.91 -14.54
N ASN A 183 -48.21 -14.79 -13.21
CA ASN A 183 -49.12 -15.39 -12.25
C ASN A 183 -50.22 -14.40 -11.82
N VAL A 184 -50.30 -13.23 -12.45
CA VAL A 184 -51.28 -12.20 -12.12
C VAL A 184 -52.71 -12.75 -12.27
N ILE A 185 -53.50 -12.59 -11.20
CA ILE A 185 -54.90 -12.99 -11.17
C ILE A 185 -55.76 -11.74 -11.37
N PRO A 186 -56.71 -11.74 -12.33
CA PRO A 186 -57.65 -10.63 -12.50
C PRO A 186 -58.48 -10.41 -11.23
N ASP A 187 -58.80 -9.15 -10.93
CA ASP A 187 -59.53 -8.77 -9.69
C ASP A 187 -60.84 -9.55 -9.51
N ALA A 188 -61.53 -9.88 -10.61
CA ALA A 188 -62.78 -10.64 -10.60
C ALA A 188 -62.63 -12.08 -10.08
N ASN A 189 -61.42 -12.64 -10.14
CA ASN A 189 -61.11 -14.01 -9.74
C ASN A 189 -60.40 -14.07 -8.38
N LEU A 190 -60.21 -12.93 -7.70
CA LEU A 190 -59.62 -12.89 -6.37
C LEU A 190 -60.62 -13.37 -5.32
N THR A 191 -60.12 -14.11 -4.33
CA THR A 191 -60.92 -14.43 -3.15
C THR A 191 -61.21 -13.16 -2.34
N TRP A 192 -62.29 -13.16 -1.56
CA TRP A 192 -62.62 -12.02 -0.69
C TRP A 192 -61.48 -11.64 0.25
N ARG A 193 -60.74 -12.63 0.77
CA ARG A 193 -59.56 -12.40 1.61
C ARG A 193 -58.46 -11.65 0.86
N GLN A 194 -58.09 -12.12 -0.32
CA GLN A 194 -57.08 -11.49 -1.17
C GLN A 194 -57.50 -10.07 -1.58
N MET A 195 -58.77 -9.87 -1.91
CA MET A 195 -59.33 -8.56 -2.21
C MET A 195 -59.16 -7.59 -1.03
N ASN A 196 -59.48 -8.01 0.19
CA ASN A 196 -59.36 -7.15 1.38
C ASN A 196 -57.89 -6.83 1.71
N VAL A 197 -57.01 -7.83 1.67
CA VAL A 197 -55.57 -7.64 1.92
C VAL A 197 -55.00 -6.71 0.85
N GLY A 198 -55.18 -7.04 -0.42
CA GLY A 198 -54.66 -6.27 -1.53
C GLY A 198 -55.17 -4.83 -1.54
N LYS A 199 -56.45 -4.59 -1.23
CA LYS A 199 -57.02 -3.23 -1.12
C LYS A 199 -56.34 -2.42 -0.02
N ASN A 200 -56.21 -2.97 1.18
CA ASN A 200 -55.60 -2.26 2.30
C ASN A 200 -54.13 -1.94 2.02
N THR A 201 -53.39 -2.89 1.45
CA THR A 201 -52.00 -2.70 1.03
C THR A 201 -51.90 -1.66 -0.08
N LEU A 202 -52.77 -1.70 -1.10
CA LEU A 202 -52.78 -0.71 -2.18
C LEU A 202 -53.03 0.70 -1.65
N LEU A 203 -54.00 0.89 -0.75
CA LEU A 203 -54.29 2.19 -0.14
C LEU A 203 -53.10 2.72 0.67
N TYR A 204 -52.44 1.84 1.44
CA TYR A 204 -51.23 2.20 2.18
C TYR A 204 -50.11 2.69 1.25
N TYR A 205 -49.86 1.97 0.15
CA TYR A 205 -48.86 2.38 -0.83
C TYR A 205 -49.27 3.61 -1.64
N PHE A 206 -50.58 3.84 -1.82
CA PHE A 206 -51.10 5.07 -2.40
C PHE A 206 -50.69 6.24 -1.51
N ASP A 207 -51.03 6.20 -0.21
CA ASP A 207 -50.65 7.24 0.74
C ASP A 207 -49.14 7.45 0.78
N LEU A 208 -48.35 6.38 0.90
CA LEU A 208 -46.88 6.45 0.95
C LEU A 208 -46.26 7.12 -0.29
N VAL A 209 -46.72 6.76 -1.49
CA VAL A 209 -46.22 7.31 -2.76
C VAL A 209 -46.57 8.80 -2.91
N PHE A 210 -47.72 9.24 -2.39
CA PHE A 210 -48.19 10.62 -2.57
C PHE A 210 -47.81 11.56 -1.43
N THR A 211 -47.53 11.07 -0.21
CA THR A 211 -47.08 11.91 0.91
C THR A 211 -45.56 12.14 0.94
N GLY A 212 -44.80 11.55 0.02
CA GLY A 212 -43.35 11.81 -0.12
C GLY A 212 -42.49 11.30 1.04
N CYS A 213 -43.01 10.36 1.84
CA CYS A 213 -42.20 9.61 2.81
C CYS A 213 -41.64 8.40 2.07
N ASP A 214 -40.42 8.52 1.56
CA ASP A 214 -39.71 7.37 0.96
C ASP A 214 -39.57 6.24 1.99
N ALA A 215 -39.81 5.00 1.53
CA ALA A 215 -39.59 3.77 2.28
C ALA A 215 -38.11 3.36 2.26
#